data_AF-T1CE59-F1
#
_entry.id   AF-T1CE59-F1
#
_cell.length_a   1.000
_cell.length_b   1.000
_cell.length_c   1.000
_cell.angle_alpha   90.00
_cell.angle_beta   90.00
_cell.angle_gamma   90.00
#
_symmetry.space_group_name_H-M   'P 1'
#
loop_
_entity.id
_entity.type
_entity.pdbx_description
1 polymer ?
#
loop_
_entity_poly.entity_id
_entity_poly.type
_entity_poly.pdbx_seq_one_letter_code
_entity_poly.pdbx_strand_id
1 'polypeptide(L)'
;MTRVRLDLNNPEFQGQLSALQKQERNEVLGTLKKLHQMTWEQVYVDRGLRWERILSKQGTRGESLYTIRMGRGFRAVAYRDGDLMVFLTLNAAEAVLRVAADQGL
;
A
#
# COMPACT_ATOMS: atom_id res chain seq x y z
N MET A 1 4.41 -21.40 -2.07
CA MET A 1 3.94 -20.09 -1.58
C MET A 1 4.95 -19.05 -2.00
N THR A 2 4.53 -17.98 -2.67
CA THR A 2 5.46 -16.96 -3.16
C THR A 2 5.58 -15.81 -2.17
N ARG A 3 6.82 -15.40 -1.89
CA ARG A 3 7.11 -14.24 -1.03
C ARG A 3 6.70 -12.95 -1.73
N VAL A 4 6.24 -11.99 -0.94
CA VAL A 4 5.89 -10.66 -1.44
C VAL A 4 7.18 -9.91 -1.80
N ARG A 5 7.22 -9.37 -3.01
CA ARG A 5 8.20 -8.36 -3.43
C ARG A 5 7.52 -6.99 -3.36
N LEU A 6 8.24 -5.97 -2.90
CA LEU A 6 7.68 -4.63 -2.73
C LEU A 6 8.12 -3.75 -3.88
N ASP A 7 7.17 -3.11 -4.55
CA ASP A 7 7.43 -2.01 -5.48
C ASP A 7 7.02 -0.70 -4.81
N LEU A 8 8.05 0.13 -4.53
CA LEU A 8 7.94 1.43 -3.89
C LEU A 8 8.25 2.58 -4.86
N ASN A 9 8.21 2.31 -6.18
CA ASN A 9 8.68 3.24 -7.20
C ASN A 9 7.65 4.31 -7.61
N ASN A 10 6.44 4.27 -7.07
CA ASN A 10 5.46 5.31 -7.35
C ASN A 10 5.92 6.67 -6.77
N PRO A 11 6.02 7.74 -7.58
CA PRO A 11 6.50 9.04 -7.11
C PRO A 11 5.65 9.66 -6.00
N GLU A 12 4.33 9.49 -6.05
CA GLU A 12 3.42 9.99 -5.00
C GLU A 12 3.69 9.26 -3.68
N PHE A 13 3.80 7.94 -3.72
CA PHE A 13 4.19 7.14 -2.54
C PHE A 13 5.54 7.57 -1.97
N GLN A 14 6.56 7.75 -2.81
CA GLN A 14 7.90 8.16 -2.38
C GLN A 14 7.90 9.55 -1.74
N GLY A 15 7.20 10.52 -2.36
CA GLY A 15 7.02 11.85 -1.81
C GLY A 15 6.36 11.81 -0.44
N GLN A 16 5.25 11.08 -0.31
CA GLN A 16 4.54 10.91 0.96
C GLN A 16 5.40 10.22 2.03
N LEU A 17 6.14 9.17 1.67
CA LEU A 17 7.06 8.47 2.58
C LEU A 17 8.19 9.38 3.09
N SER A 18 8.74 10.22 2.21
CA SER A 18 9.82 11.16 2.57
C SER A 18 9.34 12.28 3.51
N ALA A 19 8.07 12.68 3.41
CA ALA A 19 7.46 13.74 4.20
C ALA A 19 7.11 13.31 5.64
N LEU A 20 7.12 12.00 5.94
CA LEU A 20 6.78 11.49 7.26
C LEU A 20 7.76 11.93 8.34
N GLN A 21 7.21 12.21 9.53
CA GLN A 21 7.99 12.40 10.74
C GLN A 21 8.69 11.10 11.14
N LYS A 22 9.74 11.21 11.96
CA LYS A 22 10.58 10.07 12.34
C LYS A 22 9.79 8.88 12.89
N GLN A 23 8.82 9.13 13.76
CA GLN A 23 8.03 8.07 14.39
C GLN A 23 7.13 7.36 13.36
N GLU A 24 6.44 8.14 12.55
CA GLU A 24 5.55 7.66 11.48
C GLU A 24 6.33 6.84 10.45
N ARG A 25 7.51 7.33 10.05
CA ARG A 25 8.43 6.64 9.16
C ARG A 25 8.85 5.28 9.72
N ASN A 26 9.15 5.21 11.02
CA ASN A 26 9.52 3.94 11.66
C ASN A 26 8.36 2.94 11.65
N GLU A 27 7.13 3.38 11.87
CA GLU A 27 5.94 2.50 11.77
C GLU A 27 5.77 1.94 10.36
N VAL A 28 5.86 2.81 9.35
CA VAL A 28 5.73 2.42 7.94
C VAL A 28 6.85 1.46 7.52
N LEU A 29 8.10 1.77 7.85
CA LEU A 29 9.24 0.88 7.56
C LEU A 29 9.13 -0.46 8.29
N GLY A 30 8.58 -0.47 9.51
CA GLY A 30 8.29 -1.70 10.25
C GLY A 30 7.30 -2.60 9.49
N THR A 31 6.22 -2.00 8.96
CA THR A 31 5.24 -2.74 8.15
C THR A 31 5.82 -3.22 6.82
N LEU A 32 6.62 -2.40 6.12
CA LEU A 32 7.31 -2.81 4.89
C LEU A 32 8.26 -3.98 5.14
N LYS A 33 9.05 -3.93 6.22
CA LYS A 33 9.94 -5.03 6.61
C LYS A 33 9.16 -6.31 6.90
N LYS A 34 8.02 -6.21 7.60
CA LYS A 34 7.12 -7.33 7.85
C LYS A 34 6.62 -7.94 6.53
N LEU A 35 6.09 -7.12 5.62
CA LEU A 35 5.57 -7.57 4.32
C LEU A 35 6.62 -8.30 3.48
N HIS A 36 7.85 -7.79 3.43
CA HIS A 36 8.95 -8.41 2.69
C HIS A 36 9.31 -9.83 3.20
N GLN A 37 8.94 -10.16 4.44
CA GLN A 37 9.16 -11.48 5.04
C GLN A 37 7.97 -12.43 4.87
N MET A 38 6.82 -11.92 4.37
CA MET A 38 5.58 -12.67 4.25
C MET A 38 5.40 -13.31 2.88
N THR A 39 4.61 -14.37 2.83
CA THR A 39 3.97 -14.86 1.60
C THR A 39 2.64 -14.17 1.37
N TRP A 40 2.11 -14.25 0.14
CA TRP A 40 0.79 -13.69 -0.16
C TRP A 40 -0.34 -14.32 0.67
N GLU A 41 -0.27 -15.62 0.93
CA GLU A 41 -1.24 -16.32 1.78
C GLU A 41 -1.21 -15.74 3.21
N GLN A 42 -0.02 -15.45 3.73
CA GLN A 42 0.12 -14.78 5.02
C GLN A 42 -0.45 -13.36 4.99
N VAL A 43 -0.25 -12.60 3.90
CA VAL A 43 -0.82 -11.25 3.76
C VAL A 43 -2.34 -11.27 3.84
N TYR A 44 -2.99 -12.22 3.16
CA TYR A 44 -4.45 -12.31 3.13
C TYR A 44 -5.08 -12.66 4.47
N VAL A 45 -4.38 -13.42 5.32
CA VAL A 45 -4.91 -13.83 6.64
C VAL A 45 -4.46 -12.93 7.79
N ASP A 46 -3.50 -12.03 7.57
CA ASP A 46 -2.99 -11.14 8.61
C ASP A 46 -4.00 -10.03 8.97
N ARG A 47 -4.62 -10.18 10.13
CA ARG A 47 -5.62 -9.23 10.64
C ARG A 47 -5.05 -7.84 10.96
N GLY A 48 -3.74 -7.74 11.21
CA GLY A 48 -3.07 -6.49 11.52
C GLY A 48 -2.89 -5.61 10.28
N LEU A 49 -2.65 -6.23 9.12
CA LEU A 49 -2.51 -5.52 7.85
C LEU A 49 -3.82 -4.91 7.34
N ARG A 50 -4.97 -5.45 7.75
CA ARG A 50 -6.29 -4.97 7.27
C ARG A 50 -6.35 -4.90 5.75
N TRP A 51 -5.87 -5.94 5.05
CA TRP A 51 -5.87 -6.00 3.59
C TRP A 51 -7.31 -5.98 3.04
N GLU A 52 -7.79 -4.79 2.67
CA GLU A 52 -9.21 -4.53 2.41
C GLU A 52 -9.39 -4.01 0.97
N ARG A 53 -10.19 -4.72 0.17
CA ARG A 53 -10.45 -4.35 -1.23
C ARG A 53 -11.25 -3.05 -1.31
N ILE A 54 -10.85 -2.17 -2.23
CA ILE A 54 -11.62 -0.98 -2.61
C ILE A 54 -12.58 -1.38 -3.73
N LEU A 55 -13.89 -1.35 -3.48
CA LEU A 55 -14.90 -1.79 -4.47
C LEU A 55 -15.29 -0.69 -5.46
N SER A 56 -15.14 0.58 -5.07
CA SER A 56 -15.59 1.73 -5.85
C SER A 56 -14.57 2.21 -6.89
N LYS A 57 -13.37 1.62 -6.94
CA LYS A 57 -12.25 2.07 -7.79
C LYS A 57 -11.43 0.88 -8.28
N GLN A 58 -10.80 1.05 -9.43
CA GLN A 58 -9.86 0.08 -10.01
C GLN A 58 -8.61 0.83 -10.48
N GLY A 59 -7.51 0.09 -10.66
CA GLY A 59 -6.32 0.60 -11.33
C GLY A 59 -6.60 0.92 -12.79
N THR A 60 -5.69 1.65 -13.43
CA THR A 60 -5.84 2.10 -14.82
C THR A 60 -5.91 0.94 -15.82
N ARG A 61 -5.47 -0.27 -15.45
CA ARG A 61 -5.58 -1.49 -16.26
C ARG A 61 -6.60 -2.48 -15.69
N GLY A 62 -7.51 -2.03 -14.80
CA GLY A 62 -8.54 -2.86 -14.19
C GLY A 62 -8.07 -3.64 -12.95
N GLU A 63 -6.93 -3.30 -12.37
CA GLU A 63 -6.44 -3.97 -11.17
C GLU A 63 -7.36 -3.71 -9.98
N SER A 64 -7.55 -4.74 -9.15
CA SER A 64 -8.23 -4.56 -7.87
C SER A 64 -7.30 -3.80 -6.92
N LEU A 65 -7.79 -2.65 -6.45
CA LEU A 65 -7.08 -1.84 -5.46
C LEU A 65 -7.42 -2.29 -4.05
N TYR A 66 -6.46 -2.18 -3.16
CA TYR A 66 -6.58 -2.55 -1.76
C TYR A 66 -6.03 -1.44 -0.89
N THR A 67 -6.60 -1.31 0.30
CA THR A 67 -6.00 -0.53 1.37
C THR A 67 -5.28 -1.46 2.34
N ILE A 68 -4.12 -1.04 2.83
CA ILE A 68 -3.33 -1.78 3.81
C ILE A 68 -2.90 -0.85 4.94
N ARG A 69 -3.01 -1.31 6.19
CA ARG A 69 -2.55 -0.57 7.37
C ARG A 69 -1.02 -0.56 7.41
N MET A 70 -0.44 0.63 7.49
CA MET A 70 1.01 0.85 7.55
C MET A 70 1.50 1.31 8.93
N GLY A 71 0.59 1.74 9.81
CA GLY A 71 0.86 2.23 11.16
C GLY A 71 -0.42 2.62 11.87
N ARG A 72 -0.33 3.26 13.05
CA ARG A 72 -1.52 3.59 13.87
C ARG A 72 -2.44 4.63 13.20
N GLY A 73 -1.88 5.50 12.35
CA GLY A 73 -2.60 6.52 11.58
C GLY A 73 -2.45 6.42 10.06
N PHE A 74 -1.80 5.38 9.55
CA PHE A 74 -1.37 5.32 8.14
C PHE A 74 -2.01 4.16 7.41
N ARG A 75 -2.53 4.44 6.21
CA ARG A 75 -2.91 3.41 5.24
C ARG A 75 -2.28 3.69 3.89
N ALA A 76 -1.84 2.65 3.22
CA ALA A 76 -1.43 2.74 1.83
C ALA A 76 -2.52 2.18 0.91
N VAL A 77 -2.53 2.66 -0.33
CA VAL A 77 -3.23 2.01 -1.44
C VAL A 77 -2.21 1.20 -2.23
N ALA A 78 -2.52 -0.06 -2.48
CA ALA A 78 -1.68 -0.95 -3.26
C ALA A 78 -2.51 -1.92 -4.11
N TYR A 79 -1.88 -2.51 -5.11
CA TYR A 79 -2.42 -3.65 -5.83
C TYR A 79 -1.37 -4.77 -5.94
N ARG A 80 -1.83 -5.96 -6.30
CA ARG A 80 -0.97 -7.11 -6.55
C ARG A 80 -0.73 -7.25 -8.04
N ASP A 81 0.54 -7.32 -8.45
CA ASP A 81 0.98 -7.71 -9.79
C ASP A 81 1.91 -8.92 -9.69
N GLY A 82 1.35 -10.12 -9.88
CA GLY A 82 2.07 -11.37 -9.67
C GLY A 82 2.60 -11.47 -8.23
N ASP A 83 3.91 -11.37 -8.06
CA ASP A 83 4.58 -11.41 -6.76
C ASP A 83 4.84 -10.02 -6.17
N LEU A 84 4.62 -8.96 -6.94
CA LEU A 84 4.81 -7.57 -6.53
C LEU A 84 3.57 -7.04 -5.81
N MET A 85 3.79 -6.42 -4.66
CA MET A 85 2.85 -5.47 -4.06
C MET A 85 3.27 -4.07 -4.50
N VAL A 86 2.49 -3.49 -5.41
CA VAL A 86 2.76 -2.18 -5.98
C VAL A 86 2.05 -1.11 -5.15
N PHE A 87 2.84 -0.30 -4.44
CA PHE A 87 2.33 0.80 -3.64
C PHE A 87 2.06 2.02 -4.51
N LEU A 88 0.85 2.57 -4.39
CA LEU A 88 0.42 3.77 -5.12
C LEU A 88 0.52 5.02 -4.25
N THR A 89 -0.02 4.96 -3.04
CA THR A 89 -0.02 6.09 -2.10
C THR A 89 0.14 5.63 -0.66
N LEU A 90 0.54 6.55 0.21
CA LEU A 90 0.69 6.42 1.65
C LEU A 90 0.00 7.62 2.30
N ASN A 91 -1.17 7.36 2.89
CA ASN A 91 -2.00 8.38 3.49
C ASN A 91 -1.88 8.36 5.01
N ALA A 92 -1.50 9.51 5.56
CA ALA A 92 -1.57 9.84 6.98
C ALA A 92 -2.97 10.42 7.28
N ALA A 93 -3.95 9.55 7.54
CA ALA A 93 -5.36 9.91 7.72
C ALA A 93 -6.01 10.69 6.54
N GLU A 94 -6.99 10.04 5.88
CA GLU A 94 -7.86 10.58 4.82
C GLU A 94 -7.22 10.97 3.47
N ALA A 95 -7.44 10.11 2.46
CA ALA A 95 -7.80 10.50 1.08
C ALA A 95 -7.83 9.26 0.17
N VAL A 96 -8.99 8.62 0.05
CA VAL A 96 -9.26 7.69 -1.08
C VAL A 96 -9.53 8.48 -2.38
N LEU A 97 -9.33 9.80 -2.41
CA LEU A 97 -9.89 10.67 -3.44
C LEU A 97 -8.99 10.99 -4.64
N ARG A 98 -7.66 10.74 -4.62
CA ARG A 98 -6.77 11.27 -5.69
C ARG A 98 -6.16 10.26 -6.67
N VAL A 99 -6.14 8.96 -6.34
CA VAL A 99 -5.49 7.92 -7.17
C VAL A 99 -6.12 7.74 -8.58
N ALA A 100 -7.30 8.34 -8.83
CA ALA A 100 -7.96 8.29 -10.13
C ALA A 100 -7.82 9.60 -10.94
N ALA A 101 -7.37 10.71 -10.36
CA ALA A 101 -7.45 12.03 -11.02
C ALA A 101 -6.14 12.43 -11.74
N ASP A 102 -4.98 12.04 -11.21
CA ASP A 102 -3.68 12.52 -11.73
C ASP A 102 -3.02 11.57 -12.75
N GLN A 103 -3.70 10.50 -13.17
CA GLN A 103 -3.20 9.54 -14.18
C GLN A 103 -3.95 9.63 -15.53
N GLY A 104 -4.72 10.69 -15.77
CA GLY A 104 -5.41 10.90 -17.05
C GLY A 104 -6.52 9.89 -17.31
N LEU A 105 -7.54 9.89 -16.45
CA LEU A 105 -8.88 9.43 -16.81
C LEU A 105 -9.63 10.54 -17.56
#